data_AF-A0AAV0TC54-F1
#
_entry.id   AF-A0AAV0TC54-F1
#
_cell.length_a   1.000
_cell.length_b   1.000
_cell.length_c   1.000
_cell.angle_alpha   90.00
_cell.angle_beta   90.00
_cell.angle_gamma   90.00
#
_symmetry.space_group_name_H-M   'P 1'
#
loop_
_entity.id
_entity.type
_entity.pdbx_description
1 polymer ?
#
loop_
_entity_poly.entity_id
_entity_poly.type
_entity_poly.pdbx_seq_one_letter_code
_entity_poly.pdbx_strand_id
1 'polypeptide(L)'
;MGLTYICHTPERFYAVGTVLSKMVVTLVDTPAPRLLKHIIRCYLRLSDNPRAKEALRQCLPEALRNHTFDEALKEDATTSRWLAQLLYNISTDASVGAGAVQGARLSS
;
A
#
# COMPACT_ATOMS: atom_id res chain seq x y z
N MET A 1 -7.54 3.99 21.08
CA MET A 1 -8.95 4.30 20.76
C MET A 1 -9.15 5.23 19.54
N GLY A 2 -8.13 5.68 18.81
CA GLY A 2 -8.29 6.60 17.65
C GLY A 2 -8.33 5.94 16.26
N LEU A 3 -7.67 4.80 16.06
CA LEU A 3 -7.58 4.12 14.75
C LEU A 3 -8.85 3.36 14.37
N THR A 4 -9.58 2.83 15.35
CA THR A 4 -10.81 2.05 15.13
C THR A 4 -11.97 2.90 14.59
N TYR A 5 -11.99 4.21 14.89
CA TYR A 5 -13.04 5.11 14.41
C TYR A 5 -12.80 5.58 12.96
N ILE A 6 -11.53 5.65 12.53
CA ILE A 6 -11.16 6.00 11.15
C ILE A 6 -11.48 4.85 10.18
N CYS A 7 -11.45 3.60 10.65
CA CYS A 7 -11.78 2.42 9.86
C CYS A 7 -13.29 2.09 9.81
N HIS A 8 -14.15 2.85 10.51
CA HIS A 8 -15.59 2.61 10.52
C HIS A 8 -16.29 3.21 9.30
N THR A 9 -15.74 4.30 8.73
CA THR A 9 -16.27 4.95 7.52
C THR A 9 -15.27 4.83 6.37
N PRO A 10 -15.59 4.05 5.31
CA PRO A 10 -14.71 3.90 4.14
C PRO A 10 -14.42 5.25 3.44
N GLU A 11 -15.27 6.26 3.63
CA GLU A 11 -15.13 7.59 3.05
C GLU A 11 -13.86 8.33 3.47
N ARG A 12 -13.44 8.23 4.75
CA ARG A 12 -12.20 8.90 5.20
C ARG A 12 -10.96 8.25 4.61
N PHE A 13 -10.99 6.93 4.45
CA PHE A 13 -9.92 6.19 3.79
C PHE A 13 -9.80 6.60 2.31
N TYR A 14 -10.93 6.66 1.60
CA TYR A 14 -10.96 7.06 0.20
C TYR A 14 -10.49 8.50 -0.02
N ALA A 15 -10.88 9.44 0.87
CA ALA A 15 -10.41 10.81 0.81
C ALA A 15 -8.88 10.89 0.97
N VAL A 16 -8.32 10.18 1.95
CA VAL A 16 -6.87 10.13 2.19
C VAL A 16 -6.13 9.45 1.03
N GLY A 17 -6.63 8.32 0.52
CA GLY A 17 -6.06 7.64 -0.64
C GLY A 17 -6.04 8.52 -1.89
N THR A 18 -7.13 9.24 -2.16
CA THR A 18 -7.23 10.16 -3.30
C THR A 18 -6.24 11.32 -3.18
N VAL A 19 -6.10 11.92 -2.00
CA VAL A 19 -5.14 13.00 -1.76
C VAL A 19 -3.71 12.49 -1.92
N LEU A 20 -3.38 11.33 -1.32
CA LEU A 20 -2.06 10.73 -1.45
C LEU A 20 -1.72 10.44 -2.93
N SER A 21 -2.65 9.89 -3.71
CA SER A 21 -2.43 9.66 -5.13
C SER A 21 -2.22 10.95 -5.92
N LYS A 22 -2.98 12.01 -5.64
CA LYS A 22 -2.75 13.34 -6.24
C LYS A 22 -1.39 13.93 -5.86
N MET A 23 -0.98 13.77 -4.61
CA MET A 23 0.33 14.22 -4.14
C MET A 23 1.46 13.45 -4.85
N VAL A 24 1.32 12.13 -5.05
CA VAL A 24 2.29 11.32 -5.80
C VAL A 24 2.40 11.75 -7.26
N VAL A 25 1.29 12.06 -7.93
CA VAL A 25 1.32 12.59 -9.30
C VAL A 25 2.04 13.93 -9.36
N THR A 26 1.79 14.81 -8.38
CA THR A 26 2.49 16.11 -8.26
C THR A 26 3.98 15.93 -8.00
N LEU A 27 4.36 14.90 -7.26
CA LEU A 27 5.76 14.54 -6.97
C LEU A 27 6.55 14.06 -8.19
N VAL A 28 5.87 13.53 -9.22
CA VAL A 28 6.52 13.14 -10.48
C VAL A 28 6.96 14.38 -11.25
N ASP A 29 6.15 15.44 -11.24
CA ASP A 29 6.44 16.71 -11.90
C ASP A 29 7.42 17.57 -11.07
N THR A 30 7.18 17.66 -9.75
CA THR A 30 8.01 18.41 -8.82
C THR A 30 8.60 17.47 -7.75
N PRO A 31 9.84 16.99 -7.93
CA PRO A 31 10.44 16.01 -7.01
C PRO A 31 10.73 16.66 -5.64
N ALA A 32 10.12 16.11 -4.60
CA ALA A 32 10.25 16.57 -3.22
C ALA A 32 10.57 15.38 -2.27
N PRO A 33 11.85 15.12 -1.95
CA PRO A 33 12.26 13.91 -1.20
C PRO A 33 11.69 13.86 0.23
N ARG A 34 11.49 15.03 0.85
CA ARG A 34 10.89 15.13 2.20
C ARG A 34 9.43 14.66 2.23
N LEU A 35 8.66 14.96 1.18
CA LEU A 35 7.25 14.54 1.08
C LEU A 35 7.13 13.07 0.72
N LEU A 36 7.95 12.59 -0.22
CA LEU A 36 7.99 11.18 -0.64
C LEU A 36 8.16 10.24 0.56
N LYS A 37 9.12 10.54 1.45
CA LYS A 37 9.35 9.77 2.67
C LYS A 37 8.14 9.73 3.61
N HIS A 38 7.43 10.85 3.75
CA HIS A 38 6.24 10.92 4.59
C HIS A 38 5.08 10.12 4.00
N ILE A 39 4.89 10.21 2.68
CA ILE A 39 3.85 9.49 1.94
C ILE A 39 4.05 7.98 2.06
N ILE A 40 5.28 7.49 1.83
CA ILE A 40 5.60 6.06 1.95
C ILE A 40 5.36 5.57 3.38
N ARG A 41 5.73 6.37 4.39
CA ARG A 41 5.48 6.04 5.79
C ARG A 41 3.98 6.03 6.14
N CYS A 42 3.19 6.95 5.59
CA CYS A 42 1.74 6.93 5.68
C CYS A 42 1.19 5.63 5.08
N TYR A 43 1.54 5.33 3.83
CA TYR A 43 1.08 4.11 3.16
C TYR A 43 1.44 2.82 3.93
N LEU A 44 2.66 2.74 4.47
CA LEU A 44 3.08 1.61 5.32
C LEU A 44 2.17 1.47 6.55
N ARG A 45 1.85 2.59 7.22
CA ARG A 45 0.97 2.58 8.38
C ARG A 45 -0.48 2.29 8.04
N LEU A 46 -0.94 2.66 6.85
CA LEU A 46 -2.25 2.23 6.35
C LEU A 46 -2.26 0.71 6.06
N SER A 47 -1.14 0.13 5.62
CA SER A 47 -1.03 -1.30 5.32
C SER A 47 -1.14 -2.22 6.55
N ASP A 48 -0.95 -1.70 7.77
CA ASP A 48 -1.22 -2.42 9.03
C ASP A 48 -2.71 -2.84 9.16
N ASN A 49 -3.62 -2.16 8.44
CA ASN A 49 -5.04 -2.53 8.42
C ASN A 49 -5.37 -3.39 7.19
N PRO A 50 -5.94 -4.60 7.35
CA PRO A 50 -6.25 -5.50 6.22
C PRO A 50 -7.24 -4.88 5.23
N ARG A 51 -8.28 -4.18 5.71
CA ARG A 51 -9.26 -3.48 4.84
C ARG A 51 -8.62 -2.37 4.01
N ALA A 52 -7.66 -1.65 4.60
CA ALA A 52 -6.93 -0.60 3.91
C ALA A 52 -6.00 -1.21 2.85
N LYS A 53 -5.34 -2.32 3.17
CA LYS A 53 -4.44 -3.07 2.30
C LYS A 53 -5.09 -3.47 0.97
N GLU A 54 -6.32 -3.97 1.02
CA GLU A 54 -7.11 -4.30 -0.18
C GLU A 54 -7.38 -3.05 -1.04
N ALA A 55 -7.82 -1.96 -0.43
CA ALA A 55 -8.08 -0.71 -1.14
C ALA A 55 -6.78 -0.07 -1.67
N LEU A 56 -5.66 -0.20 -0.95
CA LEU A 56 -4.33 0.21 -1.42
C LEU A 56 -3.95 -0.53 -2.69
N ARG A 57 -4.23 -1.83 -2.85
CA ARG A 57 -3.93 -2.55 -4.10
C ARG A 57 -4.60 -1.91 -5.33
N GLN A 58 -5.79 -1.38 -5.15
CA GLN A 58 -6.60 -0.76 -6.21
C GLN A 58 -6.28 0.73 -6.42
N CYS A 59 -5.90 1.46 -5.37
CA CYS A 59 -5.64 2.89 -5.43
C CYS A 59 -4.14 3.27 -5.46
N LEU A 60 -3.21 2.32 -5.39
CA LEU A 60 -1.78 2.60 -5.44
C LEU A 60 -1.41 3.17 -6.82
N PRO A 61 -0.85 4.39 -6.90
CA PRO A 61 -0.45 4.99 -8.16
C PRO A 61 0.69 4.20 -8.82
N GLU A 62 0.62 4.04 -10.14
CA GLU A 62 1.63 3.31 -10.92
C GLU A 62 3.03 3.92 -10.79
N ALA A 63 3.16 5.21 -10.51
CA ALA A 63 4.45 5.85 -10.26
C ALA A 63 5.22 5.25 -9.06
N LEU A 64 4.52 4.74 -8.04
CA LEU A 64 5.14 4.01 -6.93
C LEU A 64 5.48 2.55 -7.29
N ARG A 65 4.86 1.98 -8.33
CA ARG A 65 5.18 0.65 -8.87
C ARG A 65 6.29 0.68 -9.92
N ASN A 66 6.30 1.68 -10.79
CA ASN A 66 7.20 1.79 -11.94
C ASN A 66 8.59 2.32 -11.59
N HIS A 67 8.97 2.33 -10.31
CA HIS A 67 10.29 2.80 -9.88
C HIS A 67 10.60 4.25 -10.32
N THR A 68 9.57 5.09 -10.52
CA THR A 68 9.77 6.48 -10.97
C THR A 68 10.54 7.31 -9.95
N PHE A 69 10.51 6.89 -8.68
CA PHE A 69 11.24 7.52 -7.59
C PHE A 69 12.53 6.78 -7.20
N ASP A 70 13.00 5.80 -7.97
CA ASP A 70 14.16 4.96 -7.61
C ASP A 70 15.42 5.80 -7.38
N GLU A 71 15.64 6.84 -8.19
CA GLU A 71 16.76 7.77 -8.00
C GLU A 71 16.68 8.51 -6.64
N ALA A 72 15.49 8.99 -6.26
CA ALA A 72 15.27 9.62 -4.96
C ALA A 72 15.34 8.62 -3.79
N LEU A 73 15.01 7.35 -4.05
CA LEU A 73 15.05 6.26 -3.08
C LEU A 73 16.45 5.67 -2.89
N LYS A 74 17.32 5.81 -3.90
CA LYS A 74 18.73 5.41 -3.86
C LYS A 74 19.51 6.21 -2.83
N GLU A 75 19.19 7.49 -2.67
CA GLU A 75 19.78 8.36 -1.66
C GLU A 75 19.25 8.07 -0.24
N ASP A 76 18.07 7.43 -0.12
CA ASP A 76 17.37 7.22 1.15
C ASP A 76 16.99 5.74 1.35
N ALA A 77 17.96 4.94 1.77
CA ALA A 77 17.83 3.49 1.98
C ALA A 77 16.71 3.10 2.95
N THR A 78 16.41 3.95 3.94
CA THR A 78 15.27 3.75 4.84
C THR A 78 13.94 3.74 4.11
N THR A 79 13.77 4.67 3.18
CA THR A 79 12.53 4.85 2.43
C THR A 79 12.33 3.72 1.43
N SER A 80 13.42 3.27 0.77
CA SER A 80 13.45 2.06 -0.05
C SER A 80 12.94 0.83 0.72
N ARG A 81 13.43 0.64 1.95
CA ARG A 81 13.04 -0.51 2.79
C ARG A 81 11.56 -0.47 3.16
N TRP A 82 11.00 0.71 3.44
CA TRP A 82 9.57 0.86 3.72
C TRP A 82 8.71 0.56 2.50
N LEU A 83 9.13 1.00 1.31
CA LEU A 83 8.41 0.72 0.07
C LEU A 83 8.41 -0.78 -0.24
N ALA A 84 9.56 -1.46 -0.10
CA ALA A 84 9.65 -2.90 -0.24
C ALA A 84 8.73 -3.64 0.75
N GLN A 85 8.71 -3.21 2.02
CA GLN A 85 7.83 -3.78 3.04
C GLN A 85 6.36 -3.56 2.72
N LEU A 86 5.99 -2.37 2.24
CA LEU A 86 4.63 -2.07 1.81
C LEU A 86 4.21 -3.00 0.68
N LEU A 87 5.03 -3.10 -0.38
CA LEU A 87 4.76 -3.97 -1.53
C LEU A 87 4.62 -5.43 -1.09
N TYR A 88 5.49 -5.90 -0.20
CA TYR A 88 5.37 -7.23 0.40
C TYR A 88 4.06 -7.38 1.18
N ASN A 89 3.72 -6.43 2.04
CA ASN A 89 2.47 -6.43 2.79
C ASN A 89 1.30 -6.55 1.81
N ILE A 90 1.13 -5.61 0.89
CA ILE A 90 0.03 -5.66 -0.08
C ILE A 90 0.15 -6.84 -1.08
N SER A 91 1.22 -7.63 -1.11
CA SER A 91 1.30 -8.84 -1.95
C SER A 91 0.97 -10.11 -1.16
N THR A 92 1.38 -10.19 0.11
CA THR A 92 1.26 -11.39 0.98
C THR A 92 -0.18 -11.66 1.46
N ASP A 93 -1.15 -10.78 1.18
CA ASP A 93 -2.58 -11.00 1.46
C ASP A 93 -3.31 -11.81 0.37
N ALA A 94 -2.61 -12.67 -0.36
CA ALA A 94 -3.21 -13.59 -1.34
C ALA A 94 -2.95 -15.06 -1.00
N SER A 95 -2.27 -15.35 0.13
CA SER A 95 -1.74 -16.70 0.41
C SER A 95 -2.14 -17.30 1.76
N VAL A 96 -3.07 -16.68 2.50
CA VAL A 96 -3.82 -17.39 3.57
C VAL A 96 -5.29 -17.49 3.14
N GLY A 97 -5.56 -18.29 2.11
CA GLY A 97 -6.93 -18.48 1.62
C GLY A 97 -7.12 -19.16 0.26
N ALA A 98 -6.24 -20.09 -0.15
CA ALA A 98 -6.51 -20.96 -1.32
C ALA A 98 -5.70 -22.26 -1.23
N GLY A 99 -5.98 -23.05 -0.18
CA GLY A 99 -5.50 -24.42 -0.03
C GLY A 99 -6.55 -25.37 0.55
N ALA A 100 -7.82 -24.94 0.60
CA ALA A 100 -8.95 -25.78 0.95
C ALA A 100 -9.66 -26.21 -0.34
N VAL A 101 -9.12 -27.22 -1.02
CA VAL A 101 -9.94 -28.12 -1.85
C VAL A 101 -10.09 -29.42 -1.08
N GLN A 102 -11.07 -29.42 -0.18
CA GLN A 102 -11.55 -30.63 0.47
C GLN A 102 -12.66 -31.20 -0.42
N GLY A 103 -12.47 -32.44 -0.87
CA GLY A 103 -13.57 -33.30 -1.33
C GLY A 103 -13.68 -33.50 -2.85
N ALA A 104 -12.88 -34.42 -3.39
CA ALA A 104 -13.37 -35.30 -4.44
C ALA A 104 -13.46 -36.71 -3.83
N ARG A 105 -14.70 -37.10 -3.55
CA ARG A 105 -15.15 -38.49 -3.33
C ARG A 105 -14.66 -39.38 -4.47
N LEU A 106 -14.43 -40.67 -4.18
CA LEU A 106 -14.63 -41.90 -5.00
C LEU A 106 -13.64 -42.97 -4.50
N SER A 107 -14.05 -43.85 -3.58
CA SER A 107 -14.57 -45.21 -3.85
C SER A 107 -13.51 -46.18 -4.35
N SER A 108 -13.09 -47.11 -3.49
CA SER A 108 -13.35 -48.56 -3.58
C SER A 108 -12.48 -49.35 -2.62
#